data_AF-A0A2H0MWV9-F1
#
_entry.id   AF-A0A2H0MWV9-F1
#
_cell.length_a   1.000
_cell.length_b   1.000
_cell.length_c   1.000
_cell.angle_alpha   90.00
_cell.angle_beta   90.00
_cell.angle_gamma   90.00
#
_symmetry.space_group_name_H-M   'P 1'
#
loop_
_entity.id
_entity.type
_entity.pdbx_description
1 polymer ?
#
loop_
_entity_poly.entity_id
_entity_poly.type
_entity_poly.pdbx_seq_one_letter_code
_entity_poly.pdbx_strand_id
1 'polypeptide(L)'
;MEKNRRQFPKEFKLRNKCTQMQLAVLFIFGLSLIGCASDVANRYYAAKQYPSKNKADVLILNSKPTKAFIVIADFQSRGETPSDLQEKAAKIGADAVIISRIGGLYSRSEEWASKDRYQGQFHDHILGTAIKFTEEN
;
A
#
# COMPACT_ATOMS: atom_id res chain seq x y z
N MET A 1 -1.33 -38.79 -63.78
CA MET A 1 -0.70 -37.68 -63.03
C MET A 1 -1.45 -37.50 -61.71
N GLU A 2 -0.85 -37.97 -60.63
CA GLU A 2 -1.44 -38.06 -59.29
C GLU A 2 -1.21 -36.76 -58.52
N LYS A 3 -2.18 -35.83 -58.54
CA LYS A 3 -2.11 -34.58 -57.79
C LYS A 3 -2.69 -34.74 -56.39
N ASN A 4 -1.81 -35.15 -55.49
CA ASN A 4 -1.63 -34.70 -54.10
C ASN A 4 -2.87 -34.12 -53.37
N ARG A 5 -3.70 -34.98 -52.78
CA ARG A 5 -4.90 -34.65 -51.98
C ARG A 5 -4.67 -34.60 -50.46
N ARG A 6 -3.47 -34.24 -49.97
CA ARG A 6 -3.15 -34.28 -48.51
C ARG A 6 -2.70 -32.95 -47.88
N GLN A 7 -2.87 -31.80 -48.51
CA GLN A 7 -2.49 -30.50 -47.92
C GLN A 7 -3.60 -29.77 -47.16
N PHE A 8 -4.87 -30.01 -47.49
CA PHE A 8 -6.00 -29.23 -46.94
C PHE A 8 -6.28 -29.36 -45.42
N PRO A 9 -6.13 -30.51 -44.74
CA PRO A 9 -6.55 -30.61 -43.33
C PRO A 9 -5.55 -29.99 -42.34
N LYS A 10 -4.31 -29.72 -42.75
CA LYS A 10 -3.27 -29.15 -41.87
C LYS A 10 -3.39 -27.63 -41.73
N GLU A 11 -3.70 -26.94 -42.82
CA GLU A 11 -3.88 -25.48 -42.90
C GLU A 11 -5.03 -25.00 -41.99
N PHE A 12 -6.18 -25.69 -42.01
CA PHE A 12 -7.35 -25.31 -41.22
C PHE A 12 -7.12 -25.48 -39.70
N LYS A 13 -6.37 -26.52 -39.32
CA LYS A 13 -6.07 -26.83 -37.91
C LYS A 13 -5.02 -25.88 -37.32
N LEU A 14 -4.06 -25.40 -38.13
CA LEU A 14 -3.11 -24.36 -37.71
C LEU A 14 -3.79 -22.99 -37.54
N ARG A 15 -4.71 -22.64 -38.46
CA ARG A 15 -5.44 -21.36 -38.42
C ARG A 15 -6.24 -21.23 -37.12
N ASN A 16 -7.00 -22.27 -36.74
CA ASN A 16 -7.78 -22.27 -35.48
C ASN A 16 -6.91 -22.23 -34.22
N LYS A 17 -5.73 -22.87 -34.21
CA LYS A 17 -4.79 -22.80 -33.07
C LYS A 17 -4.17 -21.42 -32.93
N CYS A 18 -3.85 -20.75 -34.05
CA CYS A 18 -3.32 -19.39 -34.06
C CYS A 18 -4.36 -18.38 -33.56
N THR A 19 -5.63 -18.52 -33.97
CA THR A 19 -6.72 -17.64 -33.48
C THR A 19 -7.02 -17.88 -32.00
N GLN A 20 -6.99 -19.14 -31.52
CA GLN A 20 -7.10 -19.43 -30.09
C GLN A 20 -5.93 -18.88 -29.28
N MET A 21 -4.70 -18.95 -29.79
CA MET A 21 -3.53 -18.40 -29.12
C MET A 21 -3.58 -16.86 -29.06
N GLN A 22 -4.05 -16.21 -30.13
CA GLN A 22 -4.27 -14.74 -30.14
C GLN A 22 -5.35 -14.30 -29.15
N LEU A 23 -6.46 -15.03 -29.06
CA LEU A 23 -7.51 -14.78 -28.08
C LEU A 23 -7.01 -14.99 -26.65
N ALA A 24 -6.20 -16.03 -26.40
CA ALA A 24 -5.61 -16.26 -25.09
C ALA A 24 -4.62 -15.15 -24.68
N VAL A 25 -3.80 -14.65 -25.61
CA VAL A 25 -2.87 -13.54 -25.36
C VAL A 25 -3.63 -12.24 -25.08
N LEU A 26 -4.69 -11.94 -25.86
CA LEU A 26 -5.54 -10.77 -25.61
C LEU A 26 -6.27 -10.85 -24.27
N PHE A 27 -6.72 -12.05 -23.88
CA PHE A 27 -7.36 -12.27 -22.58
C PHE A 27 -6.38 -12.08 -21.42
N ILE A 28 -5.16 -12.60 -21.52
CA ILE A 28 -4.10 -12.41 -20.51
C ILE A 28 -3.70 -10.94 -20.42
N PHE A 29 -3.59 -10.24 -21.55
CA PHE A 29 -3.28 -8.81 -21.57
C PHE A 29 -4.41 -7.98 -20.95
N GLY A 30 -5.68 -8.32 -21.23
CA GLY A 30 -6.84 -7.70 -20.60
C GLY A 30 -6.87 -7.89 -19.07
N LEU A 31 -6.52 -9.09 -18.58
CA LEU A 31 -6.44 -9.36 -17.13
C LEU A 31 -5.35 -8.53 -16.43
N SER A 32 -4.25 -8.20 -17.12
CA SER A 32 -3.15 -7.43 -16.53
C SER A 32 -3.50 -5.96 -16.25
N LEU A 33 -4.54 -5.42 -16.89
CA LEU A 33 -4.99 -4.03 -16.70
C LEU A 33 -5.87 -3.83 -15.45
N ILE A 34 -6.27 -4.91 -14.77
CA ILE A 34 -7.15 -4.86 -13.58
C ILE A 34 -6.32 -4.86 -12.28
N GLY A 35 -4.99 -4.80 -12.37
CA GLY A 35 -4.11 -4.67 -11.21
C GLY A 35 -4.23 -3.30 -10.54
N CYS A 36 -5.19 -3.14 -9.63
CA CYS A 36 -5.19 -2.02 -8.69
C CYS A 36 -4.10 -2.28 -7.64
N ALA A 37 -2.91 -1.72 -7.83
CA ALA A 37 -1.93 -1.62 -6.75
C ALA A 37 -2.57 -0.77 -5.62
N SER A 38 -2.81 -1.38 -4.47
CA SER A 38 -3.26 -0.63 -3.29
C SER A 38 -2.01 -0.03 -2.62
N ASP A 39 -1.89 1.30 -2.64
CA ASP A 39 -0.81 2.06 -1.99
C ASP A 39 -0.94 2.09 -0.44
N VAL A 40 -1.63 1.11 0.15
CA VAL A 40 -1.82 1.00 1.60
C VAL A 40 -1.05 -0.21 2.11
N ALA A 41 0.03 0.03 2.86
CA ALA A 41 0.82 -1.01 3.50
C ALA A 41 0.67 -0.89 5.02
N ASN A 42 0.02 -1.86 5.65
CA ASN A 42 -0.14 -1.91 7.10
C ASN A 42 0.62 -3.10 7.67
N ARG A 43 1.44 -2.86 8.71
CA ARG A 43 2.18 -3.90 9.43
C ARG A 43 1.69 -3.98 10.87
N TYR A 44 1.31 -5.18 11.31
CA TYR A 44 0.79 -5.41 12.66
C TYR A 44 1.81 -6.21 13.47
N TYR A 45 2.12 -5.75 14.68
CA TYR A 45 3.15 -6.34 15.55
C TYR A 45 2.58 -6.98 16.81
N ALA A 46 1.35 -6.63 17.19
CA ALA A 46 0.73 -7.18 18.38
C ALA A 46 0.45 -8.69 18.21
N ALA A 47 0.98 -9.51 19.11
CA ALA A 47 0.68 -10.94 19.16
C ALA A 47 -0.77 -11.25 19.59
N LYS A 48 -1.45 -10.28 20.20
CA LYS A 48 -2.84 -10.37 20.64
C LYS A 48 -3.66 -9.24 20.04
N GLN A 49 -4.94 -9.50 19.81
CA GLN A 49 -5.87 -8.49 19.36
C GLN A 49 -6.39 -7.70 20.56
N TYR A 50 -6.26 -6.36 20.50
CA TYR A 50 -6.88 -5.47 21.48
C TYR A 50 -8.31 -5.14 21.06
N PRO A 51 -9.22 -4.89 22.02
CA PRO A 51 -10.58 -4.49 21.68
C PRO A 51 -10.57 -3.14 20.96
N SER A 52 -11.41 -3.03 19.93
CA SER A 52 -11.62 -1.77 19.22
C SER A 52 -12.07 -0.67 20.19
N LYS A 53 -11.64 0.56 19.93
CA LYS A 53 -12.01 1.75 20.70
C LYS A 53 -12.82 2.72 19.86
N ASN A 54 -13.39 3.73 20.51
CA ASN A 54 -13.90 4.89 19.80
C ASN A 54 -12.72 5.68 19.21
N LYS A 55 -12.90 6.23 18.02
CA LYS A 55 -11.94 7.12 17.38
C LYS A 55 -11.54 8.29 18.28
N ALA A 56 -12.49 8.86 19.02
CA ALA A 56 -12.26 9.99 19.91
C ALA A 56 -11.32 9.67 21.10
N ASP A 57 -11.22 8.39 21.47
CA ASP A 57 -10.37 7.94 22.59
C ASP A 57 -8.92 7.70 22.17
N VAL A 58 -8.63 7.76 20.86
CA VAL A 58 -7.28 7.57 20.32
C VAL A 58 -6.63 8.93 20.09
N LEU A 59 -5.47 9.14 20.73
CA LEU A 59 -4.74 10.41 20.59
C LEU A 59 -4.00 10.47 19.25
N ILE A 60 -3.99 11.63 18.60
CA ILE A 60 -3.11 11.92 17.48
C ILE A 60 -1.87 12.63 18.02
N LEU A 61 -0.70 12.04 17.81
CA LEU A 61 0.59 12.59 18.26
C LEU A 61 1.44 12.95 17.03
N ASN A 62 2.19 14.05 17.09
CA ASN A 62 3.13 14.44 16.03
C ASN A 62 4.60 14.14 16.40
N SER A 63 4.82 13.59 17.59
CA SER A 63 6.14 13.26 18.12
C SER A 63 6.04 12.08 19.08
N LYS A 64 7.19 11.48 19.40
CA LYS A 64 7.28 10.39 20.37
C LYS A 64 6.83 10.87 21.76
N PRO A 65 5.86 10.19 22.42
CA PRO A 65 5.47 10.53 23.78
C PRO A 65 6.53 10.10 24.81
N THR A 66 6.51 10.74 25.98
CA THR A 66 7.39 10.42 27.11
C THR A 66 6.96 9.15 27.85
N LYS A 67 5.65 8.95 28.04
CA LYS A 67 5.08 7.76 28.68
C LYS A 67 5.51 6.50 27.94
N ALA A 68 5.91 5.45 28.67
CA ALA A 68 6.22 4.15 28.09
C ALA A 68 5.08 3.58 27.23
N PHE A 69 5.43 2.97 26.11
CA PHE A 69 4.48 2.38 25.18
C PHE A 69 5.09 1.23 24.39
N ILE A 70 4.23 0.41 23.81
CA ILE A 70 4.56 -0.57 22.79
C ILE A 70 3.94 -0.17 21.45
N VAL A 71 4.64 -0.45 20.36
CA VAL A 71 4.10 -0.29 19.00
C VAL A 71 3.28 -1.52 18.67
N ILE A 72 2.04 -1.33 18.23
CA ILE A 72 1.13 -2.43 17.89
C ILE A 72 0.88 -2.54 16.39
N ALA A 73 1.01 -1.44 15.64
CA ALA A 73 0.97 -1.44 14.18
C ALA A 73 1.66 -0.20 13.59
N ASP A 74 2.09 -0.31 12.35
CA ASP A 74 2.44 0.81 11.47
C ASP A 74 1.49 0.83 10.27
N PHE A 75 1.06 2.03 9.91
CA PHE A 75 0.22 2.31 8.76
C PHE A 75 1.00 3.18 7.79
N GLN A 76 0.98 2.82 6.52
CA GLN A 76 1.44 3.66 5.43
C GLN A 76 0.28 3.87 4.46
N SER A 77 0.05 5.14 4.11
CA SER A 77 -1.08 5.50 3.27
C SER A 77 -0.79 6.72 2.40
N ARG A 78 -1.47 6.80 1.26
CA ARG A 78 -1.51 7.96 0.36
C ARG A 78 -2.91 8.56 0.38
N GLY A 79 -2.99 9.89 0.38
CA GLY A 79 -4.28 10.62 0.31
C GLY A 79 -5.14 10.58 1.57
N GLU A 80 -4.70 9.89 2.63
CA GLU A 80 -5.38 9.88 3.92
C GLU A 80 -4.95 11.03 4.83
N THR A 81 -5.84 11.36 5.76
CA THR A 81 -5.65 12.37 6.79
C THR A 81 -5.26 11.73 8.11
N PRO A 82 -4.64 12.47 9.06
CA PRO A 82 -4.41 11.98 10.43
C PRO A 82 -5.64 11.36 11.09
N SER A 83 -6.83 11.88 10.78
CA SER A 83 -8.12 11.39 11.28
C SER A 83 -8.45 9.99 10.76
N ASP A 84 -8.04 9.65 9.54
CA ASP A 84 -8.25 8.31 8.96
C ASP A 84 -7.30 7.29 9.62
N LEU A 85 -6.06 7.69 9.89
CA LEU A 85 -5.13 6.85 10.66
C LEU A 85 -5.55 6.67 12.12
N GLN A 86 -6.15 7.71 12.74
CA GLN A 86 -6.76 7.61 14.06
C GLN A 86 -7.88 6.58 14.08
N GLU A 87 -8.73 6.54 13.04
CA GLU A 87 -9.79 5.54 12.93
C GLU A 87 -9.23 4.13 12.76
N LYS A 88 -8.19 3.94 11.93
CA LYS A 88 -7.50 2.65 11.77
C LYS A 88 -6.86 2.19 13.08
N ALA A 89 -6.23 3.10 13.80
CA ALA A 89 -5.64 2.84 15.11
C ALA A 89 -6.72 2.43 16.14
N ALA A 90 -7.88 3.09 16.13
CA ALA A 90 -9.01 2.77 17.01
C ALA A 90 -9.54 1.34 16.77
N LYS A 91 -9.65 0.91 15.51
CA LYS A 91 -10.09 -0.45 15.13
C LYS A 91 -9.20 -1.56 15.69
N ILE A 92 -7.93 -1.25 15.96
CA ILE A 92 -6.97 -2.21 16.54
C ILE A 92 -6.67 -1.96 18.03
N GLY A 93 -7.45 -1.11 18.70
CA GLY A 93 -7.36 -0.88 20.14
C GLY A 93 -6.13 -0.10 20.61
N ALA A 94 -5.55 0.72 19.72
CA ALA A 94 -4.48 1.64 20.05
C ALA A 94 -4.94 2.71 21.03
N ASP A 95 -4.01 3.26 21.83
CA ASP A 95 -4.29 4.42 22.67
C ASP A 95 -3.89 5.73 21.99
N ALA A 96 -2.93 5.66 21.07
CA ALA A 96 -2.52 6.80 20.26
C ALA A 96 -1.97 6.35 18.90
N VAL A 97 -1.91 7.27 17.95
CA VAL A 97 -1.22 7.14 16.67
C VAL A 97 -0.23 8.29 16.50
N ILE A 98 1.04 7.96 16.27
CA ILE A 98 2.09 8.95 15.98
C ILE A 98 2.12 9.15 14.47
N ILE A 99 1.86 10.37 14.02
CA ILE A 99 1.79 10.75 12.62
C ILE A 99 3.16 11.23 12.16
N SER A 100 3.58 10.74 11.00
CA SER A 100 4.73 11.26 10.26
C SER A 100 4.33 11.46 8.81
N ARG A 101 4.55 12.64 8.25
CA ARG A 101 4.31 12.92 6.84
C ARG A 101 5.62 12.74 6.11
N ILE A 102 5.64 11.90 5.07
CA ILE A 102 6.87 11.55 4.36
C ILE A 102 6.72 11.77 2.86
N GLY A 103 7.87 11.84 2.20
CA GLY A 103 8.00 12.11 0.78
C GLY A 103 7.50 13.50 0.38
N GLY A 104 7.22 13.67 -0.91
CA GLY A 104 7.00 14.96 -1.56
C GLY A 104 8.19 15.44 -2.38
N LEU A 105 8.11 16.70 -2.83
CA LEU A 105 9.21 17.33 -3.58
C LEU A 105 10.39 17.56 -2.64
N TYR A 106 11.59 17.24 -3.12
CA TYR A 106 12.84 17.52 -2.43
C TYR A 106 13.86 18.07 -3.42
N SER A 107 14.72 18.97 -2.95
CA SER A 107 15.76 19.59 -3.76
C SER A 107 16.94 18.63 -3.95
N ARG A 108 17.04 18.01 -5.13
CA ARG A 108 18.14 17.09 -5.46
C ARG A 108 19.54 17.70 -5.28
N SER A 109 19.66 19.03 -5.39
CA SER A 109 20.93 19.76 -5.25
C SER A 109 21.25 20.19 -3.81
N GLU A 110 20.32 20.07 -2.87
CA GLU A 110 20.51 20.62 -1.51
C GLU A 110 20.19 19.62 -0.39
N GLU A 111 19.48 18.52 -0.70
CA GLU A 111 19.18 17.43 0.25
C GLU A 111 20.46 16.93 0.97
N TRP A 112 21.57 16.81 0.24
CA TRP A 112 22.86 16.36 0.78
C TRP A 112 23.45 17.29 1.87
N ALA A 113 23.01 18.55 1.92
CA ALA A 113 23.47 19.54 2.88
C ALA A 113 22.50 19.71 4.07
N SER A 114 21.54 18.79 4.23
CA SER A 114 20.43 18.90 5.20
C SER A 114 19.64 20.21 5.05
N LYS A 115 19.66 20.80 3.85
CA LYS A 115 18.92 22.02 3.51
C LYS A 115 17.98 21.62 2.37
N ASP A 116 16.71 21.40 2.65
CA ASP A 116 15.75 21.17 1.58
C ASP A 116 14.71 22.29 1.58
N ARG A 117 14.75 23.12 0.54
CA ARG A 117 13.81 24.23 0.37
C ARG A 117 12.35 23.81 0.25
N TYR A 118 12.10 22.53 -0.08
CA TYR A 118 10.76 21.95 -0.21
C TYR A 118 10.33 21.15 1.03
N GLN A 119 11.19 21.06 2.05
CA GLN A 119 10.93 20.32 3.27
C GLN A 119 9.62 20.79 3.92
N GLY A 120 8.67 19.86 4.08
CA GLY A 120 7.39 20.12 4.75
C GLY A 120 6.32 20.78 3.89
N GLN A 121 6.59 21.14 2.63
CA GLN A 121 5.62 21.81 1.75
C GLN A 121 4.77 20.84 0.96
N PHE A 122 5.34 19.69 0.59
CA PHE A 122 4.68 18.65 -0.18
C PHE A 122 4.92 17.33 0.53
N HIS A 123 3.88 16.56 0.78
CA HIS A 123 3.96 15.21 1.30
C HIS A 123 3.03 14.33 0.48
N ASP A 124 3.55 13.24 -0.06
CA ASP A 124 2.79 12.30 -0.87
C ASP A 124 2.27 11.11 -0.04
N HIS A 125 2.83 10.88 1.15
CA HIS A 125 2.38 9.86 2.07
C HIS A 125 2.25 10.37 3.51
N ILE A 126 1.42 9.65 4.25
CA ILE A 126 1.27 9.75 5.68
C ILE A 126 1.54 8.38 6.30
N LEU A 127 2.38 8.36 7.31
CA LEU A 127 2.65 7.23 8.17
C LEU A 127 1.96 7.42 9.52
N GLY A 128 1.49 6.32 10.09
CA GLY A 128 0.91 6.29 11.43
C GLY A 128 1.44 5.11 12.22
N THR A 129 2.18 5.38 13.29
CA THR A 129 2.61 4.35 14.24
C THR A 129 1.59 4.27 15.37
N ALA A 130 0.78 3.22 15.37
CA ALA A 130 -0.21 2.95 16.40
C ALA A 130 0.47 2.35 17.64
N ILE A 131 0.24 2.97 18.79
CA ILE A 131 0.87 2.60 20.05
C ILE A 131 -0.15 2.28 21.12
N LYS A 132 0.27 1.46 22.09
CA LYS A 132 -0.46 1.22 23.33
C LYS A 132 0.42 1.61 24.50
N PHE A 133 -0.10 2.44 25.39
CA PHE A 133 0.64 2.82 26.59
C PHE A 133 0.77 1.64 27.52
N THR A 134 1.95 1.53 28.14
CA THR A 134 2.21 0.58 29.20
C THR A 134 2.37 1.35 30.50
N GLU A 135 2.04 0.71 31.62
CA GLU A 135 2.47 1.22 32.91
C GLU A 135 3.99 1.08 32.99
N GLU A 136 4.68 2.13 33.44
CA GLU A 136 6.10 2.02 33.79
C GLU A 136 6.18 1.12 35.03
N ASN A 137 6.95 0.04 34.96
CA ASN A 137 7.34 -0.75 36.12
C ASN A 137 8.36 0.02 36.95
#